data_AF-A0A7I9XV09-F1
#
_entry.id   AF-A0A7I9XV09-F1
#
_cell.length_a   1.000
_cell.length_b   1.000
_cell.length_c   1.000
_cell.angle_alpha   90.00
_cell.angle_beta   90.00
_cell.angle_gamma   90.00
#
_symmetry.space_group_name_H-M   'P 1'
#
loop_
_entity.id
_entity.type
_entity.pdbx_description
1 polymer ?
#
loop_
_entity_poly.entity_id
_entity_poly.type
_entity_poly.pdbx_seq_one_letter_code
_entity_poly.pdbx_strand_id
1 'polypeptide(L)'
;MEFAPGSVLEVRTALSSVSVDGARANLAAEGGAGFDAVRAAASSAWHAALSRSRVAAARGDQVKTFYTALYHSRLHPNTFHDADGAYLGFDGVVHTVARGHTQYANFSDWDTYRCLAALQALLFPQRASDMAQSLVNDAEQSGSLRRWALTNAASGEMTEDSVVPLIVNLYTFGAKDFDVKRALYYMLKAASDGGGERGGYVQRPGITTCLEHGYAPQTVPFRGDHGIDGASITLEWSVDDFAIFRFVDALGEPVIAAEFHSRAQYWRNVFNPPDRLHHAPQRRGDVRAMAKIQRAHFGFGEGRIRRGHRRAVHLDGAAEHRRPGGRPRWTRRGGRAAGPLRHAAQRRPGRAVSVARQRTRLRGAVAVQLSRSTVEDAGDGGPGAQRTVRADTGRRAR
;
A
#
# COMPACT_ATOMS: atom_id res chain seq x y z
N MET A 1 39.87 18.29 6.29
CA MET A 1 40.31 17.57 7.51
C MET A 1 41.09 16.36 7.05
N GLU A 2 42.28 16.16 7.59
CA GLU A 2 43.08 14.94 7.37
C GLU A 2 43.23 14.24 8.72
N PHE A 3 43.03 12.92 8.73
CA PHE A 3 43.15 12.10 9.93
C PHE A 3 44.37 11.18 9.78
N ALA A 4 45.09 10.95 10.88
CA ALA A 4 46.29 10.11 10.87
C ALA A 4 45.95 8.66 10.46
N PRO A 5 46.83 7.97 9.72
CA PRO A 5 46.66 6.56 9.40
C PRO A 5 46.38 5.71 10.66
N GLY A 6 45.37 4.85 10.60
CA GLY A 6 44.95 3.99 11.73
C GLY A 6 43.98 4.65 12.73
N SER A 7 43.56 5.89 12.51
CA SER A 7 42.55 6.55 13.34
C SER A 7 41.18 5.87 13.21
N VAL A 8 40.52 5.65 14.34
CA VAL A 8 39.09 5.26 14.38
C VAL A 8 38.26 6.52 14.50
N LEU A 9 37.35 6.73 13.56
CA LEU A 9 36.50 7.93 13.49
C LEU A 9 35.04 7.55 13.74
N GLU A 10 34.42 8.23 14.68
CA GLU A 10 32.95 8.21 14.82
C GLU A 10 32.39 9.38 13.99
N VAL A 11 31.55 9.06 13.00
CA VAL A 11 30.89 10.04 12.15
C VAL A 11 29.41 10.04 12.45
N ARG A 12 28.84 11.22 12.67
CA ARG A 12 27.41 11.42 12.89
C ARG A 12 26.85 12.30 11.79
N THR A 13 25.75 11.87 11.21
CA THR A 13 25.11 12.54 10.09
C THR A 13 23.62 12.64 10.36
N ALA A 14 23.05 13.80 10.09
CA ALA A 14 21.61 14.04 10.10
C ALA A 14 21.20 14.66 8.77
N LEU A 15 19.93 14.46 8.41
CA LEU A 15 19.32 14.98 7.20
C LEU A 15 18.13 15.85 7.59
N SER A 16 17.79 16.81 6.71
CA SER A 16 16.58 17.61 6.81
C SER A 16 16.05 17.86 5.40
N SER A 17 14.73 17.80 5.25
CA SER A 17 14.04 18.17 4.01
C SER A 17 13.86 19.68 3.86
N VAL A 18 14.20 20.46 4.89
CA VAL A 18 13.96 21.90 5.01
C VAL A 18 15.25 22.70 4.86
N SER A 19 16.27 22.42 5.68
CA SER A 19 17.50 23.23 5.69
C SER A 19 18.70 22.56 6.38
N VAL A 20 19.90 23.11 6.17
CA VAL A 20 21.10 22.69 6.90
C VAL A 20 20.95 22.94 8.41
N ASP A 21 20.27 24.01 8.82
CA ASP A 21 20.03 24.28 10.23
C ASP A 21 19.05 23.29 10.85
N GLY A 22 18.03 22.85 10.11
CA GLY A 22 17.16 21.73 10.49
C GLY A 22 17.96 20.45 10.69
N ALA A 23 18.88 20.12 9.77
CA ALA A 23 19.75 18.96 9.91
C ALA A 23 20.66 19.06 11.16
N ARG A 24 21.17 20.26 11.48
CA ARG A 24 21.93 20.49 12.72
C ARG A 24 21.05 20.32 13.97
N ALA A 25 19.80 20.78 13.92
CA ALA A 25 18.84 20.62 15.01
C ALA A 25 18.50 19.13 15.24
N ASN A 26 18.29 18.36 14.17
CA ASN A 26 18.10 16.91 14.25
C ASN A 26 19.31 16.22 14.90
N LEU A 27 20.53 16.60 14.49
CA LEU A 27 21.75 16.07 15.09
C LEU A 27 21.89 16.45 16.58
N ALA A 28 21.47 17.65 16.97
CA ALA A 28 21.49 18.09 18.36
C ALA A 28 20.46 17.34 19.22
N ALA A 29 19.28 17.05 18.66
CA ALA A 29 18.21 16.32 19.34
C ALA A 29 18.54 14.83 19.54
N GLU A 30 19.07 14.17 18.51
CA GLU A 30 19.19 12.70 18.49
C GLU A 30 20.64 12.18 18.48
N GLY A 31 21.60 13.03 18.10
CA GLY A 31 22.98 12.64 17.84
C GLY A 31 23.91 12.71 19.05
N GLY A 32 23.40 12.88 20.27
CA GLY A 32 24.23 13.03 21.48
C GLY A 32 24.94 11.74 21.93
N ALA A 33 24.33 10.58 21.67
CA ALA A 33 24.84 9.28 22.11
C ALA A 33 26.01 8.77 21.24
N GLY A 34 26.92 7.98 21.85
CA GLY A 34 28.01 7.31 21.14
C GLY A 34 27.55 6.09 20.33
N PHE A 35 28.40 5.60 19.43
CA PHE A 35 28.05 4.53 18.47
C PHE A 35 27.40 3.28 19.11
N ASP A 36 28.00 2.74 20.18
CA ASP A 36 27.49 1.51 20.82
C ASP A 36 26.11 1.72 21.47
N ALA A 37 25.85 2.91 22.02
CA ALA A 37 24.57 3.27 22.61
C ALA A 37 23.49 3.38 21.52
N VAL A 38 23.81 4.03 20.39
CA VAL A 38 22.91 4.11 19.22
C VAL A 38 22.61 2.71 18.66
N ARG A 39 23.63 1.85 18.53
CA ARG A 39 23.45 0.45 18.08
C ARG A 39 22.53 -0.33 19.01
N ALA A 40 22.71 -0.20 20.33
CA ALA A 40 21.87 -0.88 21.32
C ALA A 40 20.42 -0.39 21.28
N ALA A 41 20.21 0.93 21.20
CA ALA A 41 18.89 1.53 21.08
C ALA A 41 18.17 1.06 19.79
N ALA A 42 18.87 1.07 18.65
CA ALA A 42 18.32 0.58 17.38
C ALA A 42 17.94 -0.91 17.45
N SER A 43 18.78 -1.74 18.07
CA SER A 43 18.48 -3.17 18.27
C SER A 43 17.24 -3.38 19.13
N SER A 44 17.11 -2.61 20.23
CA SER A 44 15.94 -2.65 21.12
C SER A 44 14.66 -2.24 20.38
N ALA A 45 14.71 -1.14 19.63
CA ALA A 45 13.57 -0.66 18.84
C ALA A 45 13.11 -1.69 17.79
N TRP A 46 14.05 -2.32 17.07
CA TRP A 46 13.73 -3.41 16.15
C TRP A 46 13.18 -4.64 16.85
N HIS A 47 13.72 -5.01 18.01
CA HIS A 47 13.22 -6.14 18.77
C HIS A 47 11.77 -5.91 19.22
N ALA A 48 11.45 -4.73 19.77
CA ALA A 48 10.10 -4.36 20.17
C ALA A 48 9.12 -4.35 18.98
N ALA A 49 9.56 -3.81 17.84
CA ALA A 49 8.81 -3.77 16.59
C ALA A 49 8.46 -5.17 16.06
N LEU A 50 9.46 -6.06 15.96
CA LEU A 50 9.29 -7.40 15.39
C LEU A 50 8.56 -8.35 16.35
N SER A 51 8.69 -8.14 17.66
CA SER A 51 8.05 -8.97 18.69
C SER A 51 6.53 -8.85 18.75
N ARG A 52 5.92 -7.92 17.99
CA ARG A 52 4.45 -7.82 17.84
C ARG A 52 3.82 -9.03 17.16
N SER A 53 4.62 -9.80 16.44
CA SER A 53 4.24 -11.10 15.88
C SER A 53 5.16 -12.16 16.43
N ARG A 54 4.59 -13.23 17.00
CA ARG A 54 5.36 -14.43 17.38
C ARG A 54 4.99 -15.56 16.45
N VAL A 55 6.01 -16.17 15.83
CA VAL A 55 5.82 -17.26 14.88
C VAL A 55 6.58 -18.52 15.29
N ALA A 56 5.94 -19.66 15.06
CA ALA A 56 6.57 -20.97 15.15
C ALA A 56 6.46 -21.67 13.80
N ALA A 57 7.56 -22.30 13.37
CA ALA A 57 7.64 -23.04 12.12
C ALA A 57 8.49 -24.31 12.30
N ALA A 58 8.25 -25.31 11.47
CA ALA A 58 8.97 -26.58 11.55
C ALA A 58 10.46 -26.47 11.19
N ARG A 59 10.86 -25.43 10.45
CA ARG A 59 12.25 -25.17 10.06
C ARG A 59 12.66 -23.74 10.42
N GLY A 60 13.88 -23.59 10.93
CA GLY A 60 14.43 -22.28 11.32
C GLY A 60 14.57 -21.29 10.15
N ASP A 61 14.76 -21.75 8.92
CA ASP A 61 14.82 -20.88 7.74
C ASP A 61 13.49 -20.19 7.45
N GLN A 62 12.36 -20.84 7.74
CA GLN A 62 11.03 -20.23 7.60
C GLN A 62 10.84 -19.09 8.60
N VAL A 63 11.33 -19.26 9.84
CA VAL A 63 11.33 -18.20 10.85
C VAL A 63 12.20 -17.02 10.38
N LYS A 64 13.39 -17.30 9.83
CA LYS A 64 14.27 -16.27 9.25
C LYS A 64 13.58 -15.52 8.12
N THR A 65 13.02 -16.21 7.13
CA THR A 65 12.29 -15.58 6.02
C THR A 65 11.14 -14.71 6.51
N PHE A 66 10.37 -15.17 7.50
CA PHE A 66 9.27 -14.38 8.08
C PHE A 66 9.77 -13.07 8.69
N TYR A 67 10.76 -13.12 9.59
CA TYR A 67 11.24 -11.90 10.25
C TYR A 67 12.01 -10.98 9.30
N THR A 68 12.70 -11.51 8.28
CA THR A 68 13.29 -10.68 7.22
C THR A 68 12.21 -9.95 6.40
N ALA A 69 11.11 -10.63 6.05
CA ALA A 69 9.99 -9.98 5.36
C ALA A 69 9.29 -8.93 6.25
N LEU A 70 9.11 -9.23 7.55
CA LEU A 70 8.55 -8.28 8.51
C LEU A 70 9.45 -7.05 8.69
N TYR A 71 10.78 -7.24 8.72
CA TYR A 71 11.74 -6.15 8.68
C TYR A 71 11.57 -5.27 7.43
N HIS A 72 11.51 -5.87 6.23
CA HIS A 72 11.30 -5.13 4.98
C HIS A 72 9.96 -4.36 4.95
N SER A 73 8.90 -4.91 5.55
CA SER A 73 7.59 -4.24 5.67
C SER A 73 7.60 -2.97 6.52
N ARG A 74 8.70 -2.69 7.23
CA ARG A 74 8.84 -1.53 8.11
C ARG A 74 9.84 -0.49 7.61
N LEU A 75 10.42 -0.69 6.43
CA LEU A 75 11.38 0.26 5.86
C LEU A 75 10.71 1.47 5.22
N HIS A 76 9.45 1.35 4.80
CA HIS A 76 8.66 2.41 4.16
C HIS A 76 7.23 2.43 4.69
N PRO A 77 6.52 3.57 4.63
CA PRO A 77 7.01 4.90 4.23
C PRO A 77 8.02 5.50 5.22
N ASN A 78 8.67 6.60 4.86
CA ASN A 78 9.76 7.21 5.64
C ASN A 78 9.31 8.47 6.37
N THR A 79 9.82 8.70 7.58
CA THR A 79 9.69 9.99 8.27
C THR A 79 10.25 11.11 7.39
N PHE A 80 9.49 12.20 7.23
CA PHE A 80 9.81 13.29 6.32
C PHE A 80 9.82 14.69 6.97
N HIS A 81 9.63 14.74 8.29
CA HIS A 81 9.77 15.96 9.09
C HIS A 81 11.01 15.91 9.97
N ASP A 82 11.50 17.10 10.32
CA ASP A 82 12.60 17.35 11.26
C ASP A 82 12.12 17.19 12.71
N ALA A 83 13.05 17.12 13.67
CA ALA A 83 12.78 16.92 15.09
C ALA A 83 11.88 18.01 15.71
N ASP A 84 11.82 19.20 15.10
CA ASP A 84 10.93 20.30 15.50
C ASP A 84 9.53 20.23 14.85
N GLY A 85 9.29 19.25 13.97
CA GLY A 85 8.04 19.08 13.23
C GLY A 85 8.06 19.64 11.81
N ALA A 86 9.10 20.36 11.39
CA ALA A 86 9.12 21.05 10.10
C ALA A 86 9.33 20.09 8.92
N TYR A 87 8.62 20.30 7.81
CA TYR A 87 8.81 19.57 6.55
C TYR A 87 8.47 20.45 5.35
N LEU A 88 9.09 20.16 4.20
CA LEU A 88 8.77 20.84 2.95
C LEU A 88 7.55 20.19 2.28
N GLY A 89 6.45 20.94 2.14
CA GLY A 89 5.20 20.44 1.57
C GLY A 89 5.20 20.34 0.04
N PHE A 90 4.12 19.77 -0.49
CA PHE A 90 3.86 19.63 -1.94
C PHE A 90 3.64 20.98 -2.65
N ASP A 91 3.33 22.03 -1.91
CA ASP A 91 3.22 23.41 -2.39
C ASP A 91 4.57 24.16 -2.41
N GLY A 92 5.65 23.49 -1.97
CA GLY A 92 6.99 24.10 -1.84
C GLY A 92 7.12 25.02 -0.62
N VAL A 93 6.16 25.00 0.31
CA VAL A 93 6.17 25.79 1.55
C VAL A 93 6.58 24.89 2.72
N VAL A 94 7.23 25.45 3.72
CA VAL A 94 7.53 24.73 4.97
C VAL A 94 6.27 24.65 5.82
N HIS A 95 5.88 23.44 6.18
CA HIS A 95 4.77 23.14 7.07
C HIS A 95 5.29 22.53 8.37
N THR A 96 4.44 22.48 9.40
CA THR A 96 4.76 21.84 10.68
C THR A 96 3.74 20.77 10.98
N VAL A 97 4.19 19.55 11.25
CA VAL A 97 3.31 18.46 11.66
C VAL A 97 2.69 18.76 13.03
N ALA A 98 1.46 18.29 13.26
CA ALA A 98 0.83 18.39 14.57
C ALA A 98 1.69 17.70 15.64
N ARG A 99 1.77 18.30 16.83
CA ARG A 99 2.58 17.77 17.93
C ARG A 99 2.17 16.33 18.27
N GLY A 100 3.15 15.43 18.34
CA GLY A 100 2.92 14.01 18.62
C GLY A 100 2.60 13.15 17.39
N HIS A 101 2.54 13.76 16.20
CA HIS A 101 2.32 13.08 14.93
C HIS A 101 3.57 13.11 14.06
N THR A 102 3.63 12.21 13.08
CA THR A 102 4.70 12.13 12.09
C THR A 102 4.19 12.41 10.68
N GLN A 103 4.84 13.32 9.96
CA GLN A 103 4.69 13.38 8.50
C GLN A 103 5.54 12.28 7.86
N TYR A 104 4.91 11.46 7.02
CA TYR A 104 5.52 10.41 6.21
C TYR A 104 5.56 10.80 4.73
N ALA A 105 6.55 10.29 4.00
CA ALA A 105 6.67 10.39 2.55
C ALA A 105 7.12 9.05 1.93
N ASN A 106 7.23 9.03 0.59
CA ASN A 106 7.69 7.88 -0.21
C ASN A 106 6.68 6.72 -0.22
N PHE A 107 5.52 6.98 -0.80
CA PHE A 107 4.43 6.02 -0.92
C PHE A 107 4.42 5.36 -2.30
N SER A 108 4.84 4.10 -2.39
CA SER A 108 4.58 3.26 -3.57
C SER A 108 3.16 2.68 -3.47
N ASP A 109 2.16 3.54 -3.57
CA ASP A 109 0.77 3.21 -3.25
C ASP A 109 0.27 1.98 -4.03
N TRP A 110 0.50 1.93 -5.35
CA TRP A 110 0.11 0.85 -6.26
C TRP A 110 0.55 -0.52 -5.73
N ASP A 111 1.77 -0.65 -5.24
CA ASP A 111 2.25 -1.90 -4.65
C ASP A 111 1.69 -2.15 -3.25
N THR A 112 1.71 -1.11 -2.43
CA THR A 112 1.62 -1.25 -0.98
C THR A 112 0.20 -1.35 -0.46
N TYR A 113 -0.82 -0.87 -1.18
CA TYR A 113 -2.22 -1.04 -0.75
C TYR A 113 -2.63 -2.51 -0.68
N ARG A 114 -2.04 -3.38 -1.52
CA ARG A 114 -2.48 -4.77 -1.71
C ARG A 114 -2.25 -5.65 -0.49
N CYS A 115 -1.21 -5.36 0.28
CA CYS A 115 -0.78 -6.18 1.41
C CYS A 115 -0.24 -5.34 2.57
N LEU A 116 0.60 -4.34 2.28
CA LEU A 116 1.42 -3.68 3.28
C LEU A 116 0.59 -2.78 4.19
N ALA A 117 -0.31 -1.97 3.62
CA ALA A 117 -1.14 -1.03 4.39
C ALA A 117 -1.99 -1.73 5.45
N ALA A 118 -2.66 -2.81 5.08
CA ALA A 118 -3.46 -3.61 6.03
C ALA A 118 -2.59 -4.18 7.16
N LEU A 119 -1.40 -4.70 6.83
CA LEU A 119 -0.46 -5.22 7.83
C LEU A 119 0.03 -4.12 8.78
N GLN A 120 0.41 -2.95 8.24
CA GLN A 120 0.91 -1.82 9.01
C GLN A 120 -0.16 -1.27 9.95
N ALA A 121 -1.39 -1.09 9.48
CA ALA A 121 -2.49 -0.62 10.31
C ALA A 121 -2.89 -1.61 11.41
N LEU A 122 -2.88 -2.91 11.11
CA LEU A 122 -3.18 -3.94 12.09
C LEU A 122 -2.16 -3.98 13.24
N LEU A 123 -0.88 -3.80 12.92
CA LEU A 123 0.21 -3.93 13.89
C LEU A 123 0.58 -2.60 14.57
N PHE A 124 0.44 -1.48 13.86
CA PHE A 124 0.91 -0.15 14.24
C PHE A 124 -0.14 0.93 13.91
N PRO A 125 -1.33 0.89 14.53
CA PRO A 125 -2.47 1.73 14.16
C PRO A 125 -2.21 3.24 14.31
N GLN A 126 -1.42 3.66 15.30
CA GLN A 126 -1.04 5.07 15.44
C GLN A 126 -0.20 5.54 14.25
N ARG A 127 0.87 4.81 13.91
CA ARG A 127 1.71 5.13 12.75
C ARG A 127 0.93 5.07 11.45
N ALA A 128 0.00 4.13 11.31
CA ALA A 128 -0.87 4.06 10.15
C ALA A 128 -1.86 5.25 10.06
N SER A 129 -2.26 5.82 11.20
CA SER A 129 -3.05 7.05 11.25
C SER A 129 -2.23 8.24 10.76
N ASP A 130 -0.99 8.37 11.23
CA ASP A 130 -0.04 9.37 10.73
C ASP A 130 0.24 9.22 9.23
N MET A 131 0.37 7.99 8.72
CA MET A 131 0.52 7.73 7.28
C MET A 131 -0.71 8.20 6.49
N ALA A 132 -1.92 7.91 6.97
CA ALA A 132 -3.14 8.38 6.34
C ALA A 132 -3.26 9.90 6.39
N GLN A 133 -2.94 10.52 7.54
CA GLN A 133 -2.93 11.98 7.69
C GLN A 133 -1.89 12.63 6.78
N SER A 134 -0.72 12.01 6.59
CA SER A 134 0.32 12.52 5.68
C SER A 134 -0.20 12.61 4.25
N LEU A 135 -0.90 11.58 3.76
CA LEU A 135 -1.53 11.58 2.43
C LEU A 135 -2.62 12.64 2.31
N VAL A 136 -3.35 12.93 3.39
CA VAL A 136 -4.33 14.02 3.43
C VAL A 136 -3.65 15.38 3.36
N ASN A 137 -2.58 15.59 4.14
CA ASN A 137 -1.79 16.82 4.12
C ASN A 137 -1.22 17.07 2.71
N ASP A 138 -0.65 16.03 2.09
CA ASP A 138 -0.12 16.09 0.73
C ASP A 138 -1.22 16.52 -0.26
N ALA A 139 -2.43 15.94 -0.14
CA ALA A 139 -3.56 16.30 -0.99
C ALA A 139 -4.08 17.72 -0.76
N GLU A 140 -4.04 18.24 0.47
CA GLU A 140 -4.38 19.63 0.76
C GLU A 140 -3.40 20.61 0.15
N GLN A 141 -2.11 20.31 0.27
CA GLN A 141 -1.03 21.13 -0.25
C GLN A 141 -0.98 21.11 -1.78
N SER A 142 -1.28 19.97 -2.39
CA SER A 142 -1.16 19.80 -3.83
C SER A 142 -2.47 20.08 -4.57
N GLY A 143 -3.62 19.74 -3.98
CA GLY A 143 -4.97 19.83 -4.53
C GLY A 143 -5.65 18.51 -4.92
N SER A 144 -4.99 17.36 -4.77
CA SER A 144 -5.49 16.00 -5.09
C SER A 144 -4.60 14.92 -4.45
N LEU A 145 -5.06 13.67 -4.37
CA LEU A 145 -4.20 12.59 -3.88
C LEU A 145 -3.17 12.24 -4.95
N ARG A 146 -1.90 12.35 -4.59
CA ARG A 146 -0.76 12.21 -5.51
C ARG A 146 -0.33 10.76 -5.65
N ARG A 147 -0.48 10.19 -6.85
CA ARG A 147 0.03 8.85 -7.16
C ARG A 147 1.56 8.81 -7.13
N TRP A 148 2.09 7.80 -6.46
CA TRP A 148 3.52 7.49 -6.38
C TRP A 148 4.32 8.69 -5.84
N ALA A 149 3.92 9.14 -4.64
CA ALA A 149 4.53 10.25 -3.94
C ALA A 149 5.97 9.90 -3.53
N LEU A 150 6.93 10.73 -3.95
CA LEU A 150 8.34 10.64 -3.60
C LEU A 150 8.77 12.02 -3.07
N THR A 151 9.23 12.05 -1.82
CA THR A 151 9.41 13.28 -1.04
C THR A 151 8.16 14.16 -1.09
N ASN A 152 8.27 15.40 -1.54
CA ASN A 152 7.20 16.37 -1.71
C ASN A 152 6.81 16.54 -3.19
N ALA A 153 7.03 15.51 -4.00
CA ALA A 153 6.67 15.46 -5.41
C ALA A 153 5.98 14.13 -5.74
N ALA A 154 5.43 14.03 -6.94
CA ALA A 154 4.77 12.82 -7.44
C ALA A 154 5.31 12.49 -8.81
N SER A 155 5.76 11.25 -9.01
CA SER A 155 6.16 10.80 -10.35
C SER A 155 4.96 10.47 -11.23
N GLY A 156 3.81 10.12 -10.62
CA GLY A 156 2.62 9.72 -11.35
C GLY A 156 2.74 8.37 -12.05
N GLU A 157 3.76 7.58 -11.71
CA GLU A 157 3.98 6.21 -12.23
C GLU A 157 2.78 5.31 -11.97
N MET A 158 2.62 4.27 -12.78
CA MET A 158 1.46 3.38 -12.79
C MET A 158 0.14 4.08 -13.20
N THR A 159 -0.96 3.32 -13.20
CA THR A 159 -2.24 3.72 -13.83
C THR A 159 -3.44 3.87 -12.88
N GLU A 160 -3.30 3.43 -11.62
CA GLU A 160 -4.39 3.40 -10.62
C GLU A 160 -4.67 4.78 -10.00
N ASP A 161 -5.77 4.87 -9.25
CA ASP A 161 -5.94 5.85 -8.18
C ASP A 161 -5.63 5.20 -6.83
N SER A 162 -4.46 4.55 -6.73
CA SER A 162 -4.18 3.57 -5.65
C SER A 162 -3.96 4.17 -4.27
N VAL A 163 -3.89 5.50 -4.15
CA VAL A 163 -3.93 6.18 -2.83
C VAL A 163 -5.28 5.94 -2.14
N VAL A 164 -6.36 5.81 -2.91
CA VAL A 164 -7.70 5.51 -2.40
C VAL A 164 -7.73 4.17 -1.64
N PRO A 165 -7.46 3.00 -2.27
CA PRO A 165 -7.44 1.74 -1.54
C PRO A 165 -6.33 1.67 -0.49
N LEU A 166 -5.26 2.47 -0.62
CA LEU A 166 -4.24 2.58 0.44
C LEU A 166 -4.83 3.15 1.73
N ILE A 167 -5.43 4.35 1.68
CA ILE A 167 -6.08 5.00 2.84
C ILE A 167 -7.20 4.12 3.39
N VAL A 168 -8.03 3.53 2.53
CA VAL A 168 -9.16 2.69 2.96
C VAL A 168 -8.67 1.43 3.68
N ASN A 169 -7.57 0.82 3.23
CA ASN A 169 -6.96 -0.31 3.95
C ASN A 169 -6.37 0.14 5.29
N LEU A 170 -5.66 1.27 5.35
CA LEU A 170 -5.16 1.81 6.62
C LEU A 170 -6.33 2.00 7.60
N TYR A 171 -7.41 2.64 7.14
CA TYR A 171 -8.60 2.89 7.94
C TYR A 171 -9.28 1.60 8.43
N THR A 172 -9.49 0.65 7.52
CA THR A 172 -10.22 -0.58 7.81
C THR A 172 -9.51 -1.42 8.87
N PHE A 173 -8.18 -1.42 8.88
CA PHE A 173 -7.37 -2.30 9.73
C PHE A 173 -6.85 -1.66 11.02
N GLY A 174 -7.02 -0.35 11.23
CA GLY A 174 -6.74 0.25 12.54
C GLY A 174 -6.48 1.75 12.58
N ALA A 175 -6.20 2.40 11.45
CA ALA A 175 -5.94 3.83 11.43
C ALA A 175 -7.26 4.61 11.61
N LYS A 176 -7.41 5.34 12.72
CA LYS A 176 -8.64 6.07 13.03
C LYS A 176 -8.42 7.55 13.36
N ASP A 177 -7.16 7.94 13.54
CA ASP A 177 -6.79 9.28 13.98
C ASP A 177 -6.22 10.12 12.83
N PHE A 178 -7.09 10.44 11.87
CA PHE A 178 -6.78 11.32 10.74
C PHE A 178 -8.06 11.98 10.23
N ASP A 179 -7.94 13.02 9.38
CA ASP A 179 -9.09 13.71 8.79
C ASP A 179 -9.76 12.86 7.70
N VAL A 180 -10.63 11.95 8.16
CA VAL A 180 -11.46 11.06 7.34
C VAL A 180 -12.33 11.83 6.35
N LYS A 181 -12.85 13.00 6.74
CA LYS A 181 -13.75 13.79 5.89
C LYS A 181 -12.97 14.41 4.73
N ARG A 182 -11.79 14.96 5.02
CA ARG A 182 -10.91 15.53 4.00
C ARG A 182 -10.37 14.47 3.07
N ALA A 183 -10.01 13.29 3.60
CA ALA A 183 -9.64 12.14 2.79
C ALA A 183 -10.76 11.81 1.79
N LEU A 184 -12.00 11.61 2.29
CA LEU A 184 -13.15 11.29 1.44
C LEU A 184 -13.41 12.38 0.39
N TYR A 185 -13.29 13.66 0.76
CA TYR A 185 -13.45 14.77 -0.19
C TYR A 185 -12.53 14.62 -1.42
N TYR A 186 -11.23 14.35 -1.21
CA TYR A 186 -10.30 14.19 -2.33
C TYR A 186 -10.54 12.92 -3.15
N MET A 187 -10.94 11.82 -2.51
CA MET A 187 -11.33 10.59 -3.21
C MET A 187 -12.51 10.85 -4.15
N LEU A 188 -13.55 11.54 -3.65
CA LEU A 188 -14.76 11.84 -4.43
C LEU A 188 -14.50 12.87 -5.53
N LYS A 189 -13.68 13.88 -5.26
CA LYS A 189 -13.27 14.89 -6.26
C LYS A 189 -12.68 14.20 -7.48
N ALA A 190 -11.65 13.37 -7.28
CA ALA A 190 -11.01 12.62 -8.36
C ALA A 190 -11.96 11.67 -9.09
N ALA A 191 -12.80 10.96 -8.35
CA ALA A 191 -13.79 10.05 -8.90
C ALA A 191 -14.94 10.74 -9.67
N SER A 192 -15.06 12.06 -9.59
CA SER A 192 -16.13 12.85 -10.21
C SER A 192 -15.61 13.72 -11.37
N ASP A 193 -14.61 14.55 -11.12
CA ASP A 193 -14.11 15.56 -12.08
C ASP A 193 -12.67 15.32 -12.54
N GLY A 194 -12.02 14.27 -12.02
CA GLY A 194 -10.66 13.86 -12.39
C GLY A 194 -9.61 14.34 -11.40
N GLY A 195 -9.96 15.25 -10.48
CA GLY A 195 -9.08 15.70 -9.41
C GLY A 195 -7.98 16.63 -9.91
N GLY A 196 -8.22 17.39 -10.98
CA GLY A 196 -7.25 18.33 -11.53
C GLY A 196 -6.73 19.34 -10.49
N GLU A 197 -5.43 19.66 -10.55
CA GLU A 197 -4.75 20.38 -9.48
C GLU A 197 -3.44 21.11 -9.91
N ARG A 198 -2.64 21.56 -8.91
CA ARG A 198 -1.35 22.24 -9.13
C ARG A 198 -0.41 21.41 -9.99
N GLY A 199 0.29 22.08 -10.91
CA GLY A 199 1.28 21.45 -11.78
C GLY A 199 0.69 20.63 -12.93
N GLY A 200 -0.62 20.71 -13.19
CA GLY A 200 -1.26 20.05 -14.34
C GLY A 200 -1.47 18.54 -14.18
N TYR A 201 -1.24 18.01 -12.97
CA TYR A 201 -1.56 16.62 -12.65
C TYR A 201 -3.07 16.40 -12.60
N VAL A 202 -3.48 15.20 -13.01
CA VAL A 202 -4.87 14.73 -12.95
C VAL A 202 -4.84 13.33 -12.36
N GLN A 203 -5.51 13.15 -11.22
CA GLN A 203 -5.55 11.88 -10.48
C GLN A 203 -6.24 10.78 -11.29
N ARG A 204 -7.40 11.09 -11.89
CA ARG A 204 -8.13 10.20 -12.80
C ARG A 204 -8.34 10.81 -14.19
N PRO A 205 -7.33 10.75 -15.07
CA PRO A 205 -7.43 11.35 -16.40
C PRO A 205 -8.48 10.63 -17.25
N GLY A 206 -9.39 11.39 -17.88
CA GLY A 206 -10.47 10.83 -18.71
C GLY A 206 -11.67 10.27 -17.93
N ILE A 207 -11.81 10.55 -16.63
CA ILE A 207 -12.91 10.01 -15.81
C ILE A 207 -14.29 10.25 -16.41
N THR A 208 -14.58 11.41 -17.01
CA THR A 208 -15.87 11.70 -17.65
C THR A 208 -16.21 10.66 -18.74
N THR A 209 -15.25 10.36 -19.61
CA THR A 209 -15.40 9.31 -20.64
C THR A 209 -15.58 7.93 -20.02
N CYS A 210 -14.91 7.64 -18.91
CA CYS A 210 -15.07 6.38 -18.18
C CYS A 210 -16.49 6.24 -17.60
N LEU A 211 -17.04 7.31 -17.00
CA LEU A 211 -18.39 7.35 -16.44
C LEU A 211 -19.46 7.21 -17.54
N GLU A 212 -19.26 7.83 -18.70
CA GLU A 212 -20.17 7.73 -19.85
C GLU A 212 -20.26 6.31 -20.42
N HIS A 213 -19.11 5.61 -20.51
CA HIS A 213 -19.04 4.28 -21.11
C HIS A 213 -19.13 3.12 -20.11
N GLY A 214 -18.91 3.40 -18.82
CA GLY A 214 -18.74 2.38 -17.78
C GLY A 214 -17.42 1.60 -17.90
N TYR A 215 -16.43 2.12 -18.64
CA TYR A 215 -15.07 1.59 -18.73
C TYR A 215 -14.12 2.63 -19.34
N ALA A 216 -12.82 2.46 -19.14
CA ALA A 216 -11.78 3.27 -19.76
C ALA A 216 -11.46 2.77 -21.19
N PRO A 217 -11.85 3.47 -22.26
CA PRO A 217 -11.49 3.09 -23.62
C PRO A 217 -9.98 3.20 -23.89
N GLN A 218 -9.52 2.58 -24.98
CA GLN A 218 -8.12 2.63 -25.41
C GLN A 218 -7.79 3.97 -26.11
N THR A 219 -7.83 5.06 -25.36
CA THR A 219 -7.56 6.43 -25.85
C THR A 219 -6.47 7.11 -25.02
N VAL A 220 -5.90 8.20 -25.55
CA VAL A 220 -4.78 8.93 -24.93
C VAL A 220 -5.00 9.33 -23.46
N PRO A 221 -6.21 9.74 -23.02
CA PRO A 221 -6.48 10.03 -21.62
C PRO A 221 -6.21 8.86 -20.65
N PHE A 222 -6.26 7.61 -21.14
CA PHE A 222 -6.04 6.39 -20.35
C PHE A 222 -4.66 5.80 -20.59
N ARG A 223 -3.66 6.69 -20.66
CA ARG A 223 -2.25 6.33 -20.82
C ARG A 223 -1.58 6.18 -19.46
N GLY A 224 -0.92 5.04 -19.26
CA GLY A 224 0.08 4.85 -18.22
C GLY A 224 1.49 5.18 -18.71
N ASP A 225 2.46 4.96 -17.84
CA ASP A 225 3.90 4.96 -18.10
C ASP A 225 4.32 4.02 -19.26
N HIS A 226 3.70 2.85 -19.36
CA HIS A 226 4.09 1.81 -20.32
C HIS A 226 3.25 1.77 -21.60
N GLY A 227 2.12 2.47 -21.66
CA GLY A 227 1.24 2.40 -22.82
C GLY A 227 -0.13 3.06 -22.65
N ILE A 228 -1.03 2.79 -23.58
CA ILE A 228 -2.46 3.05 -23.37
C ILE A 228 -3.03 1.79 -22.72
N ASP A 229 -3.59 1.96 -21.52
CA ASP A 229 -3.83 0.88 -20.55
C ASP A 229 -5.28 0.82 -20.09
N GLY A 230 -6.23 1.20 -20.96
CA GLY A 230 -7.65 1.30 -20.60
C GLY A 230 -8.27 0.04 -19.98
N ALA A 231 -7.80 -1.17 -20.31
CA ALA A 231 -8.30 -2.38 -19.65
C ALA A 231 -7.74 -2.54 -18.23
N SER A 232 -6.45 -2.26 -18.01
CA SER A 232 -5.88 -2.13 -16.66
C SER A 232 -6.64 -1.08 -15.85
N ILE A 233 -6.73 0.15 -16.37
CA ILE A 233 -7.40 1.27 -15.68
C ILE A 233 -8.84 0.93 -15.33
N THR A 234 -9.59 0.25 -16.21
CA THR A 234 -10.97 -0.16 -15.87
C THR A 234 -11.02 -1.12 -14.69
N LEU A 235 -10.13 -2.11 -14.63
CA LEU A 235 -10.08 -3.09 -13.53
C LEU A 235 -9.64 -2.42 -12.23
N GLU A 236 -8.66 -1.55 -12.35
CA GLU A 236 -8.03 -0.79 -11.29
C GLU A 236 -8.99 0.20 -10.64
N TRP A 237 -9.63 1.07 -11.42
CA TRP A 237 -10.65 1.98 -10.90
C TRP A 237 -11.89 1.26 -10.37
N SER A 238 -12.14 0.01 -10.79
CA SER A 238 -13.18 -0.81 -10.15
C SER A 238 -12.78 -1.21 -8.72
N VAL A 239 -11.49 -1.43 -8.45
CA VAL A 239 -10.96 -1.64 -7.09
C VAL A 239 -11.03 -0.35 -6.29
N ASP A 240 -10.66 0.77 -6.90
CA ASP A 240 -10.69 2.08 -6.24
C ASP A 240 -12.13 2.47 -5.87
N ASP A 241 -13.08 2.29 -6.79
CA ASP A 241 -14.50 2.56 -6.55
C ASP A 241 -15.11 1.59 -5.54
N PHE A 242 -14.65 0.32 -5.50
CA PHE A 242 -15.02 -0.60 -4.43
C PHE A 242 -14.49 -0.14 -3.07
N ALA A 243 -13.25 0.36 -3.01
CA ALA A 243 -12.66 0.89 -1.79
C ALA A 243 -13.46 2.11 -1.30
N ILE A 244 -13.83 3.04 -2.19
CA ILE A 244 -14.70 4.18 -1.84
C ILE A 244 -16.04 3.66 -1.31
N PHE A 245 -16.70 2.73 -2.00
CA PHE A 245 -17.94 2.11 -1.54
C PHE A 245 -17.82 1.59 -0.10
N ARG A 246 -16.80 0.76 0.20
CA ARG A 246 -16.60 0.21 1.54
C ARG A 246 -16.32 1.29 2.57
N PHE A 247 -15.63 2.36 2.18
CA PHE A 247 -15.31 3.48 3.06
C PHE A 247 -16.56 4.27 3.42
N VAL A 248 -17.36 4.69 2.44
CA VAL A 248 -18.59 5.47 2.67
C VAL A 248 -19.70 4.65 3.33
N ASP A 249 -19.76 3.33 3.08
CA ASP A 249 -20.62 2.38 3.81
C ASP A 249 -20.28 2.37 5.31
N ALA A 250 -18.98 2.31 5.64
CA ALA A 250 -18.52 2.38 7.03
C ALA A 250 -18.76 3.75 7.70
N LEU A 251 -18.90 4.82 6.91
CA LEU A 251 -19.19 6.17 7.38
C LEU A 251 -20.70 6.47 7.46
N GLY A 252 -21.56 5.56 7.00
CA GLY A 252 -23.01 5.73 7.05
C GLY A 252 -23.57 6.64 5.94
N GLU A 253 -22.94 6.64 4.75
CA GLU A 253 -23.32 7.47 3.60
C GLU A 253 -23.96 6.61 2.47
N PRO A 254 -25.22 6.15 2.61
CA PRO A 254 -25.80 5.09 1.78
C PRO A 254 -26.03 5.49 0.31
N VAL A 255 -26.26 6.78 0.04
CA VAL A 255 -26.48 7.28 -1.33
C VAL A 255 -25.18 7.18 -2.13
N ILE A 256 -24.08 7.66 -1.54
CA ILE A 256 -22.74 7.57 -2.14
C ILE A 256 -22.32 6.10 -2.22
N ALA A 257 -22.60 5.30 -1.18
CA ALA A 257 -22.31 3.87 -1.18
C ALA A 257 -22.95 3.14 -2.36
N ALA A 258 -24.23 3.41 -2.64
CA ALA A 258 -24.95 2.78 -3.75
C ALA A 258 -24.35 3.14 -5.13
N GLU A 259 -23.95 4.39 -5.33
CA GLU A 259 -23.29 4.83 -6.56
C GLU A 259 -21.98 4.06 -6.78
N PHE A 260 -21.08 4.09 -5.79
CA PHE A 260 -19.77 3.48 -5.91
C PHE A 260 -19.83 1.94 -5.93
N HIS A 261 -20.83 1.34 -5.29
CA HIS A 261 -21.10 -0.10 -5.43
C HIS A 261 -21.44 -0.47 -6.88
N SER A 262 -22.22 0.37 -7.58
CA SER A 262 -22.54 0.16 -9.00
C SER A 262 -21.30 0.33 -9.88
N ARG A 263 -20.53 1.40 -9.67
CA ARG A 263 -19.31 1.69 -10.43
C ARG A 263 -18.21 0.66 -10.23
N ALA A 264 -18.09 0.09 -9.03
CA ALA A 264 -17.20 -1.04 -8.73
C ALA A 264 -17.44 -2.28 -9.61
N GLN A 265 -18.53 -2.34 -10.38
CA GLN A 265 -18.82 -3.41 -11.32
C GLN A 265 -18.37 -3.12 -12.78
N TYR A 266 -17.72 -1.99 -13.05
CA TYR A 266 -17.25 -1.63 -14.40
C TYR A 266 -16.27 -2.63 -15.02
N TRP A 267 -15.55 -3.41 -14.21
CA TRP A 267 -14.75 -4.55 -14.67
C TRP A 267 -15.53 -5.52 -15.58
N ARG A 268 -16.87 -5.62 -15.41
CA ARG A 268 -17.73 -6.49 -16.23
C ARG A 268 -17.80 -6.03 -17.69
N ASN A 269 -17.63 -4.73 -17.94
CA ASN A 269 -17.74 -4.14 -19.28
C ASN A 269 -16.52 -4.45 -20.17
N VAL A 270 -15.38 -4.77 -19.56
CA VAL A 270 -14.16 -5.21 -20.27
C VAL A 270 -14.00 -6.74 -20.28
N PHE A 271 -14.94 -7.48 -19.68
CA PHE A 271 -14.93 -8.93 -19.69
C PHE A 271 -15.70 -9.50 -20.90
N ASN A 272 -14.98 -10.18 -21.81
CA ASN A 272 -15.60 -10.89 -22.93
C ASN A 272 -15.79 -12.39 -22.61
N PRO A 273 -17.02 -12.87 -22.33
CA PRO A 273 -17.26 -14.29 -22.12
C PRO A 273 -17.05 -15.09 -23.43
N PRO A 274 -16.49 -16.30 -23.36
CA PRO A 274 -16.19 -17.12 -24.54
C PRO A 274 -17.43 -17.42 -25.41
N ASP A 275 -18.63 -17.39 -24.83
CA ASP A 275 -19.88 -17.72 -25.50
C ASP A 275 -20.44 -16.55 -26.34
N ARG A 276 -19.92 -15.31 -26.17
CA ARG A 276 -20.33 -14.12 -26.94
C ARG A 276 -19.62 -13.96 -28.28
N LEU A 277 -18.69 -14.85 -28.64
CA LEU A 277 -18.03 -14.82 -29.96
C LEU A 277 -18.97 -15.18 -31.12
N HIS A 278 -20.15 -15.76 -30.84
CA HIS A 278 -20.97 -16.39 -31.87
C HIS A 278 -22.34 -15.71 -32.13
N HIS A 279 -22.81 -14.77 -31.31
CA HIS A 279 -24.24 -14.38 -31.36
C HIS A 279 -24.62 -12.90 -31.14
N ALA A 280 -23.73 -11.90 -31.28
CA ALA A 280 -24.15 -10.50 -31.16
C ALA A 280 -23.81 -9.66 -32.41
N PRO A 281 -24.76 -8.86 -32.95
CA PRO A 281 -24.44 -7.84 -33.95
C PRO A 281 -23.69 -6.70 -33.24
N GLN A 282 -22.37 -6.69 -33.41
CA GLN A 282 -21.43 -5.74 -32.79
C GLN A 282 -21.42 -4.42 -33.57
N ARG A 283 -21.51 -3.28 -32.87
CA ARG A 283 -21.41 -1.94 -33.49
C ARG A 283 -20.04 -1.84 -34.19
N ARG A 284 -20.07 -1.43 -35.47
CA ARG A 284 -18.95 -1.50 -36.44
C ARG A 284 -17.65 -0.77 -36.05
N GLY A 285 -17.62 0.00 -34.96
CA GLY A 285 -16.41 0.64 -34.42
C GLY A 285 -15.59 -0.23 -33.45
N ASP A 286 -16.22 -1.15 -32.72
CA ASP A 286 -15.60 -1.90 -31.60
C ASP A 286 -14.75 -3.10 -32.03
N VAL A 287 -14.98 -3.62 -33.23
CA VAL A 287 -14.44 -4.92 -33.66
C VAL A 287 -12.92 -4.85 -33.92
N ARG A 288 -12.40 -3.70 -34.39
CA ARG A 288 -10.96 -3.57 -34.66
C ARG A 288 -10.12 -3.30 -33.41
N ALA A 289 -10.69 -2.60 -32.42
CA ALA A 289 -10.01 -2.33 -31.16
C ALA A 289 -9.91 -3.61 -30.30
N MET A 290 -11.02 -4.34 -30.12
CA MET A 290 -11.04 -5.50 -29.23
C MET A 290 -10.37 -6.76 -29.80
N ALA A 291 -10.45 -6.99 -31.13
CA ALA A 291 -9.75 -8.11 -31.76
C ALA A 291 -8.22 -7.93 -31.77
N LYS A 292 -7.72 -6.68 -31.73
CA LYS A 292 -6.30 -6.37 -31.51
C LYS A 292 -5.88 -6.60 -30.06
N ILE A 293 -6.70 -6.25 -29.08
CA ILE A 293 -6.42 -6.45 -27.64
C ILE A 293 -6.24 -7.94 -27.29
N GLN A 294 -6.95 -8.86 -27.95
CA GLN A 294 -6.77 -10.31 -27.71
C GLN A 294 -5.52 -10.91 -28.35
N ARG A 295 -4.90 -10.25 -29.34
CA ARG A 295 -3.73 -10.78 -30.08
C ARG A 295 -2.45 -9.99 -29.88
N ALA A 296 -2.52 -8.78 -29.33
CA ALA A 296 -1.38 -7.91 -29.19
C ALA A 296 -1.35 -7.27 -27.79
N HIS A 297 -0.13 -6.95 -27.39
CA HIS A 297 0.38 -6.41 -26.12
C HIS A 297 -0.24 -5.07 -25.66
N PHE A 298 -1.47 -4.73 -26.09
CA PHE A 298 -2.07 -3.41 -25.90
C PHE A 298 -3.19 -3.46 -24.84
N GLY A 299 -3.15 -2.55 -23.87
CA GLY A 299 -4.19 -2.31 -22.88
C GLY A 299 -3.91 -2.74 -21.44
N PHE A 300 -2.70 -3.22 -21.11
CA PHE A 300 -2.33 -3.70 -19.78
C PHE A 300 -0.94 -3.21 -19.35
N GLY A 301 -0.86 -2.55 -18.19
CA GLY A 301 0.40 -2.16 -17.54
C GLY A 301 1.20 -3.37 -17.05
N GLU A 302 2.49 -3.42 -17.40
CA GLU A 302 3.54 -4.42 -17.06
C GLU A 302 3.20 -5.92 -17.24
N GLY A 303 2.03 -6.26 -17.78
CA GLY A 303 1.48 -7.61 -17.81
C GLY A 303 1.09 -8.10 -19.21
N ARG A 304 1.43 -9.36 -19.53
CA ARG A 304 0.82 -10.07 -20.65
C ARG A 304 -0.62 -10.49 -20.29
N ILE A 305 -1.45 -10.81 -21.28
CA ILE A 305 -2.60 -11.73 -21.11
C ILE A 305 -2.09 -13.16 -20.84
N ARG A 306 -1.36 -13.34 -19.73
CA ARG A 306 -1.13 -14.62 -19.07
C ARG A 306 -1.26 -14.41 -17.56
N ARG A 307 -2.42 -14.84 -17.06
CA ARG A 307 -2.71 -15.34 -15.71
C ARG A 307 -2.59 -14.37 -14.50
N GLY A 308 -1.97 -13.20 -14.61
CA GLY A 308 -1.97 -12.15 -13.58
C GLY A 308 -3.29 -11.36 -13.56
N HIS A 309 -3.59 -10.64 -14.64
CA HIS A 309 -4.73 -9.71 -14.71
C HIS A 309 -6.11 -10.38 -14.75
N ARG A 310 -6.20 -11.68 -15.05
CA ARG A 310 -7.46 -12.43 -14.87
C ARG A 310 -7.85 -12.66 -13.40
N ARG A 311 -6.93 -12.44 -12.46
CA ARG A 311 -7.18 -12.59 -11.01
C ARG A 311 -7.25 -11.26 -10.26
N ALA A 312 -7.08 -10.13 -10.97
CA ALA A 312 -7.15 -8.79 -10.37
C ALA A 312 -8.53 -8.49 -9.77
N VAL A 313 -9.58 -9.23 -10.17
CA VAL A 313 -10.91 -9.11 -9.58
C VAL A 313 -11.01 -10.04 -8.36
N HIS A 314 -10.65 -9.52 -7.18
CA HIS A 314 -10.97 -10.13 -5.87
C HIS A 314 -12.26 -9.56 -5.24
N LEU A 315 -13.00 -8.73 -5.99
CA LEU A 315 -14.04 -7.83 -5.47
C LEU A 315 -15.39 -8.54 -5.19
N ASP A 316 -15.68 -9.67 -5.83
CA ASP A 316 -16.96 -10.37 -5.67
C ASP A 316 -16.86 -11.87 -6.01
N GLY A 317 -16.30 -12.65 -5.07
CA GLY A 317 -16.24 -14.12 -5.20
C GLY A 317 -17.64 -14.79 -5.25
N ALA A 318 -18.70 -14.09 -4.85
CA ALA A 318 -20.06 -14.62 -4.80
C ALA A 318 -20.79 -14.47 -6.16
N ALA A 319 -20.60 -13.36 -6.88
CA ALA A 319 -21.11 -13.20 -8.24
C ALA A 319 -20.44 -14.16 -9.24
N GLU A 320 -19.19 -14.55 -9.00
CA GLU A 320 -18.51 -15.57 -9.81
C GLU A 320 -19.02 -17.00 -9.54
N HIS A 321 -19.75 -17.21 -8.43
CA HIS A 321 -20.20 -18.53 -7.95
C HIS A 321 -21.69 -18.82 -8.09
N ARG A 322 -22.55 -17.83 -8.33
CA ARG A 322 -24.00 -18.07 -8.50
C ARG A 322 -24.37 -18.41 -9.95
N ARG A 323 -24.35 -19.71 -10.27
CA ARG A 323 -25.25 -20.30 -11.29
C ARG A 323 -26.14 -21.36 -10.62
N PRO A 324 -27.44 -21.45 -10.94
CA PRO A 324 -28.24 -22.62 -10.58
C PRO A 324 -27.74 -23.84 -11.38
N GLY A 325 -27.42 -24.94 -10.70
CA GLY A 325 -27.40 -26.28 -11.31
C GLY A 325 -26.14 -26.77 -12.04
N GLY A 326 -24.92 -26.36 -11.65
CA GLY A 326 -23.71 -26.93 -12.25
C GLY A 326 -22.50 -26.98 -11.31
N ARG A 327 -21.83 -28.14 -11.22
CA ARG A 327 -20.58 -28.30 -10.44
C ARG A 327 -19.50 -27.30 -10.90
N PRO A 328 -18.66 -26.75 -10.00
CA PRO A 328 -17.68 -25.71 -10.36
C PRO A 328 -16.61 -26.21 -11.34
N ARG A 329 -16.50 -25.57 -12.51
CA ARG A 329 -15.47 -25.83 -13.54
C ARG A 329 -14.06 -25.33 -13.18
N TRP A 330 -13.86 -24.76 -11.98
CA TRP A 330 -12.57 -24.21 -11.55
C TRP A 330 -11.53 -25.26 -11.11
N THR A 331 -11.97 -26.42 -10.61
CA THR A 331 -11.06 -27.49 -10.14
C THR A 331 -10.16 -28.04 -11.26
N ARG A 332 -10.60 -27.97 -12.53
CA ARG A 332 -9.83 -28.44 -13.69
C ARG A 332 -8.80 -27.42 -14.22
N ARG A 333 -8.95 -26.13 -13.91
CA ARG A 333 -8.03 -25.06 -14.39
C ARG A 333 -6.87 -24.78 -13.43
N GLY A 334 -7.06 -24.96 -12.12
CA GLY A 334 -5.97 -24.89 -11.14
C GLY A 334 -4.86 -25.93 -11.40
N GLY A 335 -5.23 -27.14 -11.80
CA GLY A 335 -4.27 -28.21 -12.12
C GLY A 335 -3.41 -27.97 -13.38
N ARG A 336 -3.86 -27.14 -14.33
CA ARG A 336 -3.05 -26.72 -15.50
C ARG A 336 -2.19 -25.48 -15.22
N ALA A 337 -2.26 -24.93 -14.00
CA ALA A 337 -1.39 -23.84 -13.54
C ALA A 337 -0.16 -24.32 -12.78
N ALA A 338 -0.17 -25.55 -12.26
CA ALA A 338 0.89 -26.13 -11.46
C ALA A 338 1.39 -27.47 -12.03
N GLY A 339 1.39 -27.64 -13.36
CA GLY A 339 1.93 -28.83 -14.02
C GLY A 339 3.41 -28.64 -14.37
N PRO A 340 4.29 -29.61 -14.13
CA PRO A 340 5.72 -29.47 -14.45
C PRO A 340 5.94 -29.35 -15.97
N LEU A 341 6.76 -28.38 -16.36
CA LEU A 341 7.37 -28.32 -17.69
C LEU A 341 8.23 -29.57 -17.87
N ARG A 342 7.80 -30.51 -18.73
CA ARG A 342 8.61 -31.66 -19.11
C ARG A 342 9.66 -31.22 -20.13
N HIS A 343 10.91 -31.11 -19.70
CA HIS A 343 12.05 -31.11 -20.63
C HIS A 343 12.13 -32.49 -21.29
N ALA A 344 12.13 -32.50 -22.62
CA ALA A 344 12.41 -33.67 -23.42
C ALA A 344 13.89 -34.01 -23.31
N ALA A 345 14.23 -35.11 -22.64
CA ALA A 345 15.53 -35.75 -22.72
C ALA A 345 15.33 -37.20 -23.14
N GLN A 346 15.77 -37.52 -24.36
CA GLN A 346 15.90 -38.88 -24.86
C GLN A 346 17.03 -39.60 -24.11
N ARG A 347 16.73 -40.68 -23.37
CA ARG A 347 17.69 -41.78 -23.10
C ARG A 347 16.96 -43.13 -22.99
N ARG A 348 17.60 -44.15 -23.57
CA ARG A 348 17.19 -45.56 -23.78
C ARG A 348 17.18 -46.41 -22.47
N PRO A 349 16.62 -47.64 -22.48
CA PRO A 349 16.04 -48.29 -21.30
C PRO A 349 17.04 -49.13 -20.49
N GLY A 350 16.85 -49.14 -19.17
CA GLY A 350 17.54 -50.02 -18.22
C GLY A 350 16.60 -50.36 -17.06
N ARG A 351 16.63 -51.63 -16.64
CA ARG A 351 15.68 -52.31 -15.75
C ARG A 351 15.71 -51.85 -14.27
N ALA A 352 14.53 -52.01 -13.66
CA ALA A 352 14.24 -52.53 -12.33
C ALA A 352 13.95 -51.61 -11.12
N VAL A 353 13.01 -52.15 -10.34
CA VAL A 353 12.71 -52.01 -8.90
C VAL A 353 11.54 -51.10 -8.51
N SER A 354 10.45 -51.79 -8.15
CA SER A 354 9.30 -51.30 -7.39
C SER A 354 9.73 -50.91 -5.98
N VAL A 355 9.45 -49.66 -5.57
CA VAL A 355 9.43 -49.25 -4.17
C VAL A 355 8.10 -48.54 -3.87
N ALA A 356 7.43 -49.06 -2.85
CA ALA A 356 6.13 -48.61 -2.38
C ALA A 356 6.11 -47.12 -2.00
N ARG A 357 5.02 -46.45 -2.37
CA ARG A 357 4.72 -45.06 -1.97
C ARG A 357 4.40 -45.00 -0.48
N GLN A 358 5.34 -44.57 0.35
CA GLN A 358 4.98 -43.87 1.60
C GLN A 358 4.63 -42.41 1.27
N ARG A 359 3.36 -42.07 1.46
CA ARG A 359 2.88 -40.68 1.40
C ARG A 359 3.13 -40.02 2.75
N THR A 360 4.24 -39.31 2.89
CA THR A 360 4.41 -38.35 3.99
C THR A 360 3.91 -36.98 3.52
N ARG A 361 2.71 -36.59 3.96
CA ARG A 361 2.23 -35.21 3.81
C ARG A 361 2.93 -34.34 4.86
N LEU A 362 4.01 -33.68 4.49
CA LEU A 362 4.51 -32.54 5.26
C LEU A 362 3.62 -31.32 4.97
N ARG A 363 2.65 -31.07 5.86
CA ARG A 363 2.04 -29.74 5.99
C ARG A 363 2.92 -28.95 6.96
N GLY A 364 3.83 -28.14 6.44
CA GLY A 364 4.47 -27.10 7.24
C GLY A 364 3.43 -26.01 7.48
N ALA A 365 2.79 -26.02 8.65
CA ALA A 365 1.98 -24.90 9.10
C ALA A 365 2.90 -23.90 9.80
N VAL A 366 2.77 -22.62 9.45
CA VAL A 366 3.33 -21.52 10.26
C VAL A 366 2.20 -21.04 11.15
N ALA A 367 2.41 -21.07 12.46
CA ALA A 367 1.49 -20.46 13.41
C ALA A 367 1.93 -19.01 13.66
N VAL A 368 1.00 -18.06 13.58
CA VAL A 368 1.24 -16.64 13.85
C VAL A 368 0.34 -16.19 14.99
N GLN A 369 0.92 -15.67 16.06
CA GLN A 369 0.19 -15.03 17.13
C GLN A 369 0.48 -13.52 17.10
N LEU A 370 -0.59 -12.72 17.03
CA LEU A 370 -0.52 -11.27 17.07
C LEU A 370 -0.78 -10.80 18.50
N SER A 371 0.07 -9.94 19.05
CA SER A 371 -0.17 -9.29 20.34
C SER A 371 -0.66 -7.86 20.12
N ARG A 372 -1.84 -7.53 20.64
CA ARG A 372 -2.25 -6.13 20.82
C ARG A 372 -1.63 -5.64 22.13
N SER A 373 -0.56 -4.87 22.05
CA SER A 373 -0.05 -4.13 23.21
C SER A 373 -0.57 -2.70 23.16
N THR A 374 -1.37 -2.32 24.16
CA THR A 374 -1.51 -0.92 24.58
C THR A 374 -0.19 -0.55 25.26
N VAL A 375 0.74 0.01 24.49
CA VAL A 375 1.92 0.65 25.04
C VAL A 375 1.51 2.12 25.19
N GLU A 376 1.31 2.56 26.43
CA GLU A 376 1.52 3.97 26.77
C GLU A 376 2.98 4.26 26.43
N ASP A 377 3.19 5.07 25.40
CA ASP A 377 4.53 5.54 25.07
C ASP A 377 4.99 6.40 26.24
N ALA A 378 6.08 5.98 26.88
CA ALA A 378 6.76 6.79 27.88
C ALA A 378 7.22 8.06 27.17
N GLY A 379 6.59 9.18 27.52
CA GLY A 379 6.97 10.50 27.06
C GLY A 379 8.46 10.72 27.25
N ASP A 380 9.10 11.14 26.17
CA ASP A 380 10.50 11.53 26.14
C ASP A 380 10.70 12.75 27.05
N GLY A 381 11.22 12.51 28.25
CA GLY A 381 11.46 13.50 29.29
C GLY A 381 12.93 13.49 29.69
N GLY A 382 13.74 14.32 29.03
CA GLY A 382 15.12 14.63 29.44
C GLY A 382 15.18 15.64 30.59
N PRO A 383 16.27 15.66 31.40
CA PRO A 383 16.22 16.07 32.80
C PRO A 383 16.55 17.55 33.02
N GLY A 384 15.71 18.23 33.81
CA GLY A 384 16.00 19.53 34.40
C GLY A 384 15.94 19.45 35.92
N ALA A 385 17.10 19.29 36.57
CA ALA A 385 17.23 19.49 38.00
C ALA A 385 16.99 20.97 38.34
N GLN A 386 16.17 21.26 39.36
CA GLN A 386 16.60 22.04 40.52
C GLN A 386 15.53 22.20 41.60
N ARG A 387 16.00 21.95 42.83
CA ARG A 387 15.65 22.59 44.11
C ARG A 387 14.33 22.23 44.79
N THR A 388 14.48 21.25 45.68
CA THR A 388 13.87 21.21 47.01
C THR A 388 13.84 22.58 47.69
N VAL A 389 12.64 23.03 48.05
CA VAL A 389 12.40 23.87 49.22
C VAL A 389 11.27 23.21 50.02
N ARG A 390 11.64 22.68 51.18
CA ARG A 390 10.69 22.36 52.25
C ARG A 390 10.19 23.68 52.82
N ALA A 391 8.87 23.83 52.91
CA ALA A 391 8.24 24.63 53.94
C ALA A 391 6.97 23.90 54.40
N ASP A 392 7.09 23.35 55.59
CA ASP A 392 6.01 22.86 56.43
C ASP A 392 5.13 24.06 56.85
N THR A 393 3.82 23.92 56.83
CA THR A 393 2.91 24.54 57.81
C THR A 393 1.50 23.98 57.63
N GLY A 394 0.96 23.46 58.73
CA GLY A 394 -0.30 22.72 58.76
C GLY A 394 -1.57 23.59 58.75
N ARG A 395 -2.68 22.87 59.05
CA ARG A 395 -4.04 23.27 59.47
C ARG A 395 -5.18 23.18 58.43
N ARG A 396 -5.92 22.06 58.59
CA ARG A 396 -7.36 21.91 58.90
C ARG A 396 -8.41 22.90 58.36
N ALA A 397 -9.49 22.25 57.89
CA ALA A 397 -10.92 22.64 57.83
C ALA A 397 -11.28 23.62 56.71
N ARG A 398 -12.33 23.42 55.90
CA ARG A 398 -13.55 22.59 56.00
C ARG A 398 -13.82 21.85 54.68
#